data_AF-A0A176S1C1-F1
#
_entry.id   AF-A0A176S1C1-F1
#
_cell.length_a   1.000
_cell.length_b   1.000
_cell.length_c   1.000
_cell.angle_alpha   90.00
_cell.angle_beta   90.00
_cell.angle_gamma   90.00
#
_symmetry.space_group_name_H-M   'P 1'
#
loop_
_entity.id
_entity.type
_entity.pdbx_description
1 polymer ?
#
loop_
_entity_poly.entity_id
_entity_poly.type
_entity_poly.pdbx_seq_one_letter_code
_entity_poly.pdbx_strand_id
1 'polypeptide(L)'
;EIYQSNSEQPASPVKIGMIGYLGEQRVAQIQFFPVLHNPVQQTIKLYKRLRVRVSFSNDTRSAPVMEESSPFDKMLDSLLINPATRQRRTRTVRDTACPSPLPALKISIDKTGVYAISYADFLALGLDLSVLDAQQIHMSHQGEPVSIFIAGVEDGVFGPGDALFFYAQAATGLYTRNNVYWLSLNPDGGARLNFKEGTPAPSLPQLTDFTQTVHVENNNLYSSRMPDSTNRDHLFWKQVGAGDSLDMPVTLHHVAQTSGNATVRVMLQGKTN
;
A
#
# COMPACT_ATOMS: atom_id res chain seq x y z
N GLU A 1 28.55 -22.37 2.58
CA GLU A 1 28.15 -23.76 2.31
C GLU A 1 27.97 -24.09 0.81
N ILE A 2 27.34 -23.22 -0.02
CA ILE A 2 27.09 -23.51 -1.46
C ILE A 2 28.36 -23.84 -2.27
N TYR A 3 29.50 -23.19 -1.99
CA TYR A 3 30.77 -23.42 -2.72
C TYR A 3 31.47 -24.75 -2.40
N GLN A 4 30.97 -25.52 -1.43
CA GLN A 4 31.49 -26.85 -1.10
C GLN A 4 30.66 -27.97 -1.74
N SER A 5 29.57 -27.64 -2.44
CA SER A 5 28.72 -28.62 -3.11
C SER A 5 29.31 -29.04 -4.45
N ASN A 6 29.60 -30.33 -4.61
CA ASN A 6 30.03 -30.90 -5.89
C ASN A 6 28.83 -31.21 -6.79
N SER A 7 28.12 -30.17 -7.23
CA SER A 7 26.96 -30.27 -8.12
C SER A 7 26.84 -29.06 -9.05
N GLU A 8 26.20 -29.23 -10.20
CA GLU A 8 25.88 -28.12 -11.11
C GLU A 8 24.85 -27.19 -10.45
N GLN A 9 25.15 -25.89 -10.37
CA GLN A 9 24.26 -24.86 -9.84
C GLN A 9 23.95 -23.79 -10.90
N PRO A 10 22.66 -23.47 -11.16
CA PRO A 10 21.47 -24.14 -10.61
C PRO A 10 21.30 -25.58 -11.14
N ALA A 11 20.56 -26.41 -10.41
CA ALA A 11 20.36 -27.83 -10.75
C ALA A 11 19.67 -28.08 -12.12
N SER A 12 19.03 -27.06 -12.71
CA SER A 12 18.41 -27.14 -14.04
C SER A 12 18.61 -25.83 -14.80
N PRO A 13 18.87 -25.88 -16.13
CA PRO A 13 19.01 -24.70 -16.98
C PRO A 13 17.67 -23.99 -17.24
N VAL A 14 16.54 -24.59 -16.86
CA VAL A 14 15.21 -23.96 -16.97
C VAL A 14 14.38 -24.33 -15.75
N LYS A 15 13.62 -23.36 -15.22
CA LYS A 15 12.60 -23.62 -14.20
C LYS A 15 11.37 -22.76 -14.42
N ILE A 16 10.23 -23.23 -13.91
CA ILE A 16 9.03 -22.40 -13.78
C ILE A 16 9.24 -21.50 -12.55
N GLY A 17 9.16 -20.19 -12.76
CA GLY A 17 9.21 -19.18 -11.72
C GLY A 17 7.81 -18.92 -11.15
N MET A 18 7.48 -17.65 -10.95
CA MET A 18 6.17 -17.26 -10.39
C MET A 18 5.01 -17.69 -11.31
N ILE A 19 3.97 -18.24 -10.69
CA ILE A 19 2.68 -18.47 -11.32
C ILE A 19 1.67 -17.56 -10.62
N GLY A 20 0.94 -16.75 -11.38
CA GLY A 20 0.01 -15.77 -10.82
C GLY A 20 -1.04 -15.34 -11.81
N TYR A 21 -1.67 -14.21 -11.52
CA TYR A 21 -2.70 -13.61 -12.37
C TYR A 21 -2.29 -12.18 -12.74
N LEU A 22 -2.55 -11.81 -13.99
CA LEU A 22 -2.51 -10.44 -14.46
C LEU A 22 -3.90 -10.11 -15.02
N GLY A 23 -4.70 -9.39 -14.24
CA GLY A 23 -6.14 -9.33 -14.45
C GLY A 23 -6.77 -10.72 -14.39
N GLU A 24 -7.60 -11.05 -15.39
CA GLU A 24 -8.26 -12.34 -15.51
C GLU A 24 -7.38 -13.43 -16.19
N GLN A 25 -6.13 -13.09 -16.56
CA GLN A 25 -5.21 -14.00 -17.25
C GLN A 25 -4.27 -14.68 -16.25
N ARG A 26 -4.31 -16.01 -16.18
CA ARG A 26 -3.29 -16.79 -15.47
C ARG A 26 -1.99 -16.77 -16.28
N VAL A 27 -0.88 -16.44 -15.63
CA VAL A 27 0.44 -16.31 -16.25
C VAL A 27 1.48 -17.10 -15.46
N ALA A 28 2.53 -17.56 -16.15
CA ALA A 28 3.67 -18.26 -15.54
C ALA A 28 4.97 -17.72 -16.12
N GLN A 29 5.94 -17.45 -15.24
CA GLN A 29 7.29 -17.06 -15.64
C GLN A 29 8.12 -18.30 -15.98
N ILE A 30 8.78 -18.31 -17.13
CA ILE A 30 9.78 -19.33 -17.49
C ILE A 30 11.16 -18.70 -17.38
N GLN A 31 11.98 -19.20 -16.45
CA GLN A 31 13.31 -18.67 -16.19
C GLN A 31 14.37 -19.57 -16.83
N PHE A 32 15.29 -18.96 -17.57
CA PHE A 32 16.40 -19.63 -18.24
C PHE A 32 17.73 -19.31 -17.56
N PHE A 33 18.51 -20.34 -17.26
CA PHE A 33 19.85 -20.27 -16.69
C PHE A 33 20.80 -20.97 -17.66
N PRO A 34 21.33 -20.27 -18.68
CA PRO A 34 22.14 -20.90 -19.71
C PRO A 34 23.54 -21.30 -19.20
N VAL A 35 23.94 -20.85 -18.01
CA VAL A 35 25.26 -21.10 -17.42
C VAL A 35 25.06 -21.87 -16.11
N LEU A 36 25.63 -23.06 -16.03
CA LEU A 36 25.68 -23.87 -14.82
C LEU A 36 27.13 -23.96 -14.37
N HIS A 37 27.37 -23.80 -13.08
CA HIS A 37 28.72 -23.82 -12.49
C HIS A 37 28.80 -24.92 -11.44
N ASN A 38 29.87 -25.73 -11.48
CA ASN A 38 30.24 -26.61 -10.39
C ASN A 38 31.45 -26.01 -9.64
N PRO A 39 31.27 -25.53 -8.40
CA PRO A 39 32.32 -24.83 -7.66
C PRO A 39 33.45 -25.74 -7.19
N VAL A 40 33.21 -27.04 -6.97
CA VAL A 40 34.24 -27.99 -6.51
C VAL A 40 35.09 -28.47 -7.67
N GLN A 41 34.46 -28.75 -8.82
CA GLN A 41 35.17 -29.16 -10.04
C GLN A 41 35.73 -27.99 -10.85
N GLN A 42 35.36 -26.75 -10.50
CA GLN A 42 35.71 -25.52 -11.23
C GLN A 42 35.33 -25.57 -12.71
N THR A 43 34.20 -26.20 -13.03
CA THR A 43 33.71 -26.34 -14.41
C THR A 43 32.47 -25.47 -14.64
N ILE A 44 32.35 -24.98 -15.87
CA ILE A 44 31.19 -24.23 -16.35
C ILE A 44 30.60 -24.96 -17.55
N LYS A 45 29.27 -25.13 -17.53
CA LYS A 45 28.50 -25.68 -18.63
C LYS A 45 27.60 -24.60 -19.22
N LEU A 46 27.83 -24.30 -20.50
CA LEU A 46 27.12 -23.27 -21.24
C LEU A 46 26.16 -23.89 -22.27
N TYR A 47 24.86 -23.66 -22.08
CA TYR A 47 23.83 -24.01 -23.04
C TYR A 47 23.68 -22.88 -24.07
N LYS A 48 24.27 -23.06 -25.26
CA LYS A 48 24.16 -22.09 -26.37
C LYS A 48 22.75 -22.04 -27.00
N ARG A 49 21.98 -23.12 -26.84
CA ARG A 49 20.60 -23.21 -27.35
C ARG A 49 19.75 -24.06 -26.42
N LEU A 50 18.63 -23.51 -25.98
CA LEU A 50 17.61 -24.21 -25.18
C LEU A 50 16.30 -24.22 -25.95
N ARG A 51 15.69 -25.40 -26.07
CA ARG A 51 14.34 -25.58 -26.61
C ARG A 51 13.50 -26.24 -25.53
N VAL A 52 12.45 -25.55 -25.10
CA VAL A 52 11.56 -26.02 -24.03
C VAL A 52 10.13 -26.14 -24.54
N ARG A 53 9.44 -27.15 -24.05
CA ARG A 53 8.01 -27.35 -24.26
C ARG A 53 7.30 -27.04 -22.94
N VAL A 54 6.35 -26.12 -22.98
CA VAL A 54 5.46 -25.80 -21.86
C VAL A 54 4.12 -26.48 -22.12
N SER A 55 3.69 -27.32 -21.18
CA SER A 55 2.40 -28.01 -21.25
C SER A 55 1.52 -27.54 -20.10
N PHE A 56 0.24 -27.31 -20.36
CA PHE A 56 -0.75 -26.91 -19.37
C PHE A 56 -1.62 -28.11 -19.02
N SER A 57 -1.78 -28.41 -17.72
CA SER A 57 -2.78 -29.37 -17.27
C SER A 57 -4.17 -28.73 -17.40
N ASN A 58 -5.02 -29.27 -18.27
CA ASN A 58 -6.39 -28.78 -18.46
C ASN A 58 -7.24 -29.19 -17.26
N ASP A 59 -7.64 -28.20 -16.45
CA ASP A 59 -8.69 -28.38 -15.45
C ASP A 59 -9.94 -27.65 -15.97
N THR A 60 -10.74 -28.37 -16.78
CA THR A 60 -11.89 -27.79 -17.48
C THR A 60 -13.05 -27.57 -16.51
N ARG A 61 -13.34 -26.32 -16.18
CA ARG A 61 -14.67 -25.90 -15.70
C ARG A 61 -15.30 -25.01 -16.74
N SER A 62 -16.32 -25.54 -17.43
CA SER A 62 -17.14 -24.79 -18.38
C SER A 62 -18.06 -23.84 -17.63
N ALA A 63 -17.93 -22.54 -17.90
CA ALA A 63 -18.84 -21.50 -17.45
C ALA A 63 -19.13 -20.52 -18.61
N PRO A 64 -20.29 -19.87 -18.63
CA PRO A 64 -20.65 -18.95 -19.71
C PRO A 64 -19.65 -17.79 -19.80
N VAL A 65 -19.36 -17.41 -21.05
CA VAL A 65 -18.36 -16.41 -21.42
C VAL A 65 -18.99 -15.03 -21.38
N MET A 66 -18.49 -14.14 -20.53
CA MET A 66 -18.75 -12.70 -20.64
C MET A 66 -17.45 -12.04 -21.10
N GLU A 67 -17.49 -11.37 -22.26
CA GLU A 67 -16.37 -10.59 -22.79
C GLU A 67 -16.46 -9.14 -22.31
N GLU A 68 -15.61 -8.74 -21.37
CA GLU A 68 -15.18 -7.34 -21.14
C GLU A 68 -13.75 -7.35 -20.57
N SER A 69 -12.78 -6.47 -20.88
CA SER A 69 -12.76 -5.21 -21.63
C SER A 69 -11.43 -5.02 -22.39
N SER A 70 -11.52 -4.34 -23.54
CA SER A 70 -10.49 -4.05 -24.56
C SER A 70 -9.17 -3.35 -24.14
N PRO A 71 -9.07 -2.53 -23.07
CA PRO A 71 -7.83 -1.78 -22.80
C PRO A 71 -6.65 -2.63 -22.33
N PHE A 72 -6.91 -3.66 -21.51
CA PHE A 72 -5.88 -4.53 -20.92
C PHE A 72 -5.35 -5.56 -21.91
N ASP A 73 -6.12 -5.91 -22.93
CA ASP A 73 -5.76 -6.92 -23.93
C ASP A 73 -4.54 -6.50 -24.74
N LYS A 74 -4.48 -5.23 -25.18
CA LYS A 74 -3.32 -4.69 -25.91
C LYS A 74 -2.03 -4.77 -25.09
N MET A 75 -2.12 -4.51 -23.78
CA MET A 75 -0.98 -4.65 -22.87
C MET A 75 -0.58 -6.12 -22.72
N LEU A 76 -1.55 -7.01 -22.48
CA LEU A 76 -1.30 -8.44 -22.37
C LEU A 76 -0.71 -9.06 -23.65
N ASP A 77 -1.12 -8.57 -24.82
CA ASP A 77 -0.58 -8.97 -26.13
C ASP A 77 0.90 -8.63 -26.26
N SER A 78 1.31 -7.48 -25.71
CA SER A 78 2.71 -7.05 -25.72
C SER A 78 3.58 -7.77 -24.69
N LEU A 79 3.00 -8.24 -23.58
CA LEU A 79 3.73 -8.81 -22.45
C LEU A 79 3.87 -10.34 -22.52
N LEU A 80 2.91 -11.02 -23.16
CA LEU A 80 2.88 -12.49 -23.18
C LEU A 80 3.57 -13.03 -24.42
N ILE A 81 4.38 -14.08 -24.24
CA ILE A 81 5.08 -14.76 -25.33
C ILE A 81 4.10 -15.54 -26.23
N ASN A 82 2.97 -15.99 -25.66
CA ASN A 82 1.98 -16.83 -26.34
C ASN A 82 0.54 -16.25 -26.26
N PRO A 83 0.30 -15.03 -26.77
CA PRO A 83 -0.99 -14.36 -26.61
C PRO A 83 -2.13 -15.10 -27.33
N ALA A 84 -1.85 -15.71 -28.48
CA ALA A 84 -2.85 -16.43 -29.27
C ALA A 84 -3.39 -17.72 -28.62
N THR A 85 -2.67 -18.31 -27.65
CA THR A 85 -3.06 -19.58 -27.00
C THR A 85 -3.53 -19.39 -25.56
N ARG A 86 -3.85 -18.16 -25.18
CA ARG A 86 -4.33 -17.82 -23.82
C ARG A 86 -5.70 -18.43 -23.57
N GLN A 87 -5.80 -19.23 -22.50
CA GLN A 87 -7.08 -19.60 -21.92
C GLN A 87 -7.47 -18.52 -20.90
N ARG A 88 -8.55 -17.79 -21.18
CA ARG A 88 -9.15 -16.84 -20.23
C ARG A 88 -9.94 -17.62 -19.19
N ARG A 89 -9.91 -17.16 -17.94
CA ARG A 89 -10.89 -17.64 -16.96
C ARG A 89 -12.25 -17.07 -17.33
N THR A 90 -13.21 -17.96 -17.55
CA THR A 90 -14.63 -17.61 -17.53
C THR A 90 -15.01 -17.35 -16.08
N ARG A 91 -15.20 -16.09 -15.71
CA ARG A 91 -15.92 -15.78 -14.47
C ARG A 91 -17.34 -16.29 -14.64
N THR A 92 -17.74 -17.24 -13.81
CA THR A 92 -19.16 -17.35 -13.49
C THR A 92 -19.54 -16.03 -12.86
N VAL A 93 -20.27 -15.19 -13.60
CA VAL A 93 -21.02 -14.11 -12.99
C VAL A 93 -22.03 -14.82 -12.10
N ARG A 94 -21.70 -14.97 -10.82
CA ARG A 94 -22.77 -14.97 -9.84
C ARG A 94 -23.46 -13.65 -10.08
N ASP A 95 -24.74 -13.72 -10.39
CA ASP A 95 -25.65 -12.59 -10.35
C ASP A 95 -25.74 -12.11 -8.89
N THR A 96 -24.63 -11.67 -8.33
CA THR A 96 -24.66 -10.56 -7.41
C THR A 96 -25.03 -9.40 -8.30
N ALA A 97 -26.34 -9.15 -8.40
CA ALA A 97 -26.85 -7.81 -8.60
C ALA A 97 -26.02 -6.95 -7.66
N CYS A 98 -24.95 -6.35 -8.18
CA CYS A 98 -24.22 -5.34 -7.47
C CYS A 98 -25.20 -4.18 -7.58
N PRO A 99 -25.93 -3.83 -6.50
CA PRO A 99 -26.77 -2.65 -6.56
C PRO A 99 -25.86 -1.54 -7.09
N SER A 100 -26.35 -0.78 -8.06
CA SER A 100 -25.61 0.36 -8.60
C SER A 100 -25.05 1.11 -7.39
N PRO A 101 -23.71 1.22 -7.26
CA PRO A 101 -23.14 1.73 -6.03
C PRO A 101 -23.78 3.09 -5.79
N LEU A 102 -24.33 3.28 -4.58
CA LEU A 102 -24.84 4.59 -4.18
C LEU A 102 -23.76 5.62 -4.54
N PRO A 103 -24.14 6.78 -5.09
CA PRO A 103 -23.18 7.78 -5.53
C PRO A 103 -22.17 8.02 -4.41
N ALA A 104 -20.89 7.78 -4.72
CA ALA A 104 -19.80 7.86 -3.79
C ALA A 104 -18.73 8.81 -4.32
N LEU A 105 -18.27 9.71 -3.45
CA LEU A 105 -17.16 10.60 -3.74
C LEU A 105 -15.85 9.92 -3.40
N LYS A 106 -14.93 9.94 -4.36
CA LYS A 106 -13.55 9.50 -4.16
C LYS A 106 -12.73 10.66 -3.63
N ILE A 107 -12.13 10.48 -2.46
CA ILE A 107 -11.25 11.45 -1.82
C ILE A 107 -9.82 10.90 -1.89
N SER A 108 -8.92 11.64 -2.53
CA SER A 108 -7.50 11.29 -2.63
C SER A 108 -6.71 12.04 -1.57
N ILE A 109 -5.93 11.32 -0.76
CA ILE A 109 -5.17 11.84 0.38
C ILE A 109 -3.68 11.64 0.13
N ASP A 110 -2.92 12.72 -0.03
CA ASP A 110 -1.47 12.69 -0.28
C ASP A 110 -0.64 13.06 0.97
N LYS A 111 -1.30 13.52 2.05
CA LYS A 111 -0.68 13.89 3.32
C LYS A 111 -1.48 13.31 4.49
N THR A 112 -0.78 12.91 5.54
CA THR A 112 -1.46 12.44 6.76
C THR A 112 -1.90 13.64 7.59
N GLY A 113 -3.16 13.68 8.02
CA GLY A 113 -3.68 14.78 8.81
C GLY A 113 -5.18 14.73 9.05
N VAL A 114 -5.69 15.76 9.71
CA VAL A 114 -7.12 16.02 9.86
C VAL A 114 -7.57 16.89 8.68
N TYR A 115 -8.66 16.49 8.05
CA TYR A 115 -9.26 17.15 6.90
C TYR A 115 -10.65 17.65 7.24
N ALA A 116 -11.07 18.71 6.56
CA ALA A 116 -12.42 19.26 6.61
C ALA A 116 -12.98 19.36 5.19
N ILE A 117 -14.25 18.98 5.01
CA ILE A 117 -15.02 19.18 3.78
C ILE A 117 -16.28 19.94 4.18
N SER A 118 -16.40 21.17 3.68
CA SER A 118 -17.54 22.04 3.96
C SER A 118 -18.71 21.74 3.03
N TYR A 119 -19.92 22.17 3.40
CA TYR A 119 -21.07 22.13 2.49
C TYR A 119 -20.81 22.87 1.15
N ALA A 120 -20.04 23.95 1.18
CA ALA A 120 -19.66 24.69 -0.02
C ALA A 120 -18.82 23.84 -1.00
N ASP A 121 -17.99 22.92 -0.49
CA ASP A 121 -17.19 22.02 -1.32
C ASP A 121 -18.08 21.02 -2.07
N PHE A 122 -19.17 20.55 -1.45
CA PHE A 122 -20.16 19.70 -2.13
C PHE A 122 -20.94 20.45 -3.19
N LEU A 123 -21.39 21.68 -2.89
CA LEU A 123 -22.05 22.54 -3.87
C LEU A 123 -21.16 22.84 -5.08
N ALA A 124 -19.86 23.05 -4.87
CA ALA A 124 -18.89 23.26 -5.95
C ALA A 124 -18.76 22.04 -6.89
N LEU A 125 -19.10 20.84 -6.40
CA LEU A 125 -19.19 19.60 -7.19
C LEU A 125 -20.57 19.39 -7.82
N GLY A 126 -21.50 20.33 -7.65
CA GLY A 126 -22.89 20.22 -8.10
C GLY A 126 -23.72 19.24 -7.27
N LEU A 127 -23.28 18.94 -6.04
CA LEU A 127 -23.99 18.05 -5.11
C LEU A 127 -24.65 18.89 -4.02
N ASP A 128 -25.98 18.95 -4.06
CA ASP A 128 -26.77 19.54 -2.98
C ASP A 128 -27.18 18.45 -1.99
N LEU A 129 -26.58 18.48 -0.80
CA LEU A 129 -26.84 17.52 0.27
C LEU A 129 -27.88 18.03 1.28
N SER A 130 -28.47 19.22 1.07
CA SER A 130 -29.45 19.80 2.02
C SER A 130 -30.77 19.02 2.11
N VAL A 131 -30.93 17.97 1.29
CA VAL A 131 -32.08 17.07 1.29
C VAL A 131 -31.78 15.73 2.00
N LEU A 132 -30.55 15.55 2.48
CA LEU A 132 -30.07 14.30 3.05
C LEU A 132 -29.88 14.41 4.56
N ASP A 133 -30.19 13.31 5.24
CA ASP A 133 -29.90 13.15 6.66
C ASP A 133 -28.37 13.02 6.84
N ALA A 134 -27.78 13.91 7.62
CA ALA A 134 -26.35 13.92 7.88
C ALA A 134 -25.88 12.63 8.60
N GLN A 135 -26.77 11.91 9.28
CA GLN A 135 -26.46 10.60 9.85
C GLN A 135 -26.14 9.55 8.79
N GLN A 136 -26.70 9.69 7.58
CA GLN A 136 -26.44 8.75 6.49
C GLN A 136 -25.05 8.95 5.86
N ILE A 137 -24.39 10.07 6.12
CA ILE A 137 -23.05 10.31 5.60
C ILE A 137 -22.08 9.30 6.22
N HIS A 138 -21.41 8.54 5.36
CA HIS A 138 -20.51 7.46 5.72
C HIS A 138 -19.19 7.61 4.97
N MET A 139 -18.08 7.35 5.65
CA MET A 139 -16.76 7.28 5.03
C MET A 139 -16.17 5.88 5.22
N SER A 140 -15.53 5.35 4.17
CA SER A 140 -14.80 4.10 4.24
C SER A 140 -13.40 4.20 3.64
N HIS A 141 -12.51 3.35 4.14
CA HIS A 141 -11.15 3.18 3.66
C HIS A 141 -10.83 1.69 3.64
N GLN A 142 -10.44 1.15 2.48
CA GLN A 142 -10.18 -0.29 2.30
C GLN A 142 -11.34 -1.20 2.73
N GLY A 143 -12.59 -0.72 2.62
CA GLY A 143 -13.79 -1.45 3.03
C GLY A 143 -14.16 -1.29 4.51
N GLU A 144 -13.31 -0.66 5.31
CA GLU A 144 -13.54 -0.44 6.73
C GLU A 144 -14.12 0.95 7.00
N PRO A 145 -15.07 1.10 7.96
CA PRO A 145 -15.61 2.39 8.35
C PRO A 145 -14.54 3.34 8.91
N VAL A 146 -14.59 4.60 8.50
CA VAL A 146 -13.77 5.70 9.03
C VAL A 146 -14.66 6.61 9.87
N SER A 147 -14.27 6.83 11.12
CA SER A 147 -14.99 7.75 12.02
C SER A 147 -14.92 9.19 11.51
N ILE A 148 -16.08 9.82 11.36
CA ILE A 148 -16.21 11.22 10.96
C ILE A 148 -16.86 12.05 12.09
N PHE A 149 -16.62 13.35 12.08
CA PHE A 149 -17.35 14.34 12.88
C PHE A 149 -18.04 15.32 11.95
N ILE A 150 -19.29 15.66 12.22
CA ILE A 150 -20.03 16.66 11.44
C ILE A 150 -20.38 17.79 12.40
N ALA A 151 -19.85 18.98 12.13
CA ALA A 151 -20.13 20.19 12.88
C ALA A 151 -21.26 20.99 12.21
N GLY A 152 -22.08 21.67 13.01
CA GLY A 152 -23.16 22.55 12.55
C GLY A 152 -24.52 21.88 12.33
N VAL A 153 -24.58 20.56 12.37
CA VAL A 153 -25.78 19.77 12.05
C VAL A 153 -26.80 19.64 13.21
N GLU A 154 -27.18 20.76 13.83
CA GLU A 154 -28.14 20.76 14.95
C GLU A 154 -29.55 20.34 14.52
N ASP A 155 -29.90 20.54 13.25
CA ASP A 155 -31.19 20.21 12.63
C ASP A 155 -31.21 18.83 11.95
N GLY A 156 -30.09 18.09 11.98
CA GLY A 156 -29.95 16.77 11.37
C GLY A 156 -29.67 16.78 9.86
N VAL A 157 -29.59 17.95 9.22
CA VAL A 157 -29.34 18.11 7.79
C VAL A 157 -27.94 18.68 7.57
N PHE A 158 -27.21 18.19 6.58
CA PHE A 158 -25.91 18.77 6.22
C PHE A 158 -26.09 19.96 5.28
N GLY A 159 -26.06 21.17 5.85
CA GLY A 159 -26.44 22.41 5.19
C GLY A 159 -25.38 23.53 5.21
N PRO A 160 -25.77 24.76 4.78
CA PRO A 160 -24.87 25.90 4.73
C PRO A 160 -24.23 26.24 6.09
N GLY A 161 -22.89 26.19 6.16
CA GLY A 161 -22.13 26.45 7.38
C GLY A 161 -21.56 25.18 8.02
N ASP A 162 -22.04 24.01 7.60
CA ASP A 162 -21.61 22.73 8.15
C ASP A 162 -20.30 22.25 7.55
N ALA A 163 -19.58 21.45 8.34
CA ALA A 163 -18.32 20.84 7.92
C ALA A 163 -18.18 19.42 8.46
N LEU A 164 -17.73 18.53 7.57
CA LEU A 164 -17.35 17.16 7.88
C LEU A 164 -15.85 17.10 8.13
N PHE A 165 -15.45 16.54 9.27
CA PHE A 165 -14.07 16.33 9.69
C PHE A 165 -13.72 14.85 9.77
N PHE A 166 -12.52 14.50 9.33
CA PHE A 166 -12.01 13.13 9.41
C PHE A 166 -10.47 13.14 9.48
N TYR A 167 -9.91 12.12 10.11
CA TYR A 167 -8.48 11.86 10.06
C TYR A 167 -8.18 10.90 8.92
N ALA A 168 -7.18 11.24 8.10
CA ALA A 168 -6.76 10.41 6.99
C ALA A 168 -5.25 10.30 6.90
N GLN A 169 -4.80 9.19 6.33
CA GLN A 169 -3.40 8.84 6.20
C GLN A 169 -3.01 8.75 4.73
N ALA A 170 -1.87 9.34 4.39
CA ALA A 170 -1.24 9.16 3.09
C ALA A 170 -0.76 7.72 2.92
N ALA A 171 -0.60 7.27 1.67
CA ALA A 171 -0.01 5.98 1.39
C ALA A 171 1.51 6.04 1.57
N THR A 172 2.08 5.00 2.17
CA THR A 172 3.53 4.89 2.46
C THR A 172 4.26 3.95 1.50
N GLY A 173 3.59 3.51 0.44
CA GLY A 173 4.13 2.53 -0.52
C GLY A 173 5.04 3.15 -1.58
N LEU A 174 5.88 2.30 -2.21
CA LEU A 174 6.80 2.71 -3.28
C LEU A 174 6.11 3.27 -4.54
N TYR A 175 4.83 2.96 -4.73
CA TYR A 175 4.12 3.20 -6.00
C TYR A 175 3.13 4.37 -5.96
N THR A 176 2.72 4.81 -4.77
CA THR A 176 1.77 5.92 -4.61
C THR A 176 1.95 6.57 -3.25
N ARG A 177 1.85 7.90 -3.22
CA ARG A 177 1.68 8.69 -2.00
C ARG A 177 0.20 8.88 -1.66
N ASN A 178 -0.66 8.65 -2.63
CA ASN A 178 -2.08 8.89 -2.53
C ASN A 178 -2.75 7.66 -1.94
N ASN A 179 -3.51 7.89 -0.87
CA ASN A 179 -4.45 6.95 -0.34
C ASN A 179 -5.88 7.34 -0.76
N VAL A 180 -6.78 6.37 -0.80
CA VAL A 180 -8.16 6.59 -1.27
C VAL A 180 -9.15 6.33 -0.14
N TYR A 181 -10.02 7.32 0.05
CA TYR A 181 -11.18 7.27 0.93
C TYR A 181 -12.44 7.45 0.08
N TRP A 182 -13.52 6.80 0.50
CA TRP A 182 -14.80 6.89 -0.17
C TRP A 182 -15.82 7.49 0.78
N LEU A 183 -16.46 8.56 0.35
CA LEU A 183 -17.61 9.14 1.04
C LEU A 183 -18.88 8.71 0.31
N SER A 184 -19.81 8.11 1.03
CA SER A 184 -21.05 7.57 0.48
C SER A 184 -22.22 7.83 1.44
N LEU A 185 -23.42 7.46 1.00
CA LEU A 185 -24.60 7.41 1.86
C LEU A 185 -24.83 5.99 2.32
N ASN A 186 -25.07 5.81 3.61
CA ASN A 186 -25.49 4.55 4.22
C ASN A 186 -26.76 4.80 5.06
N PRO A 187 -27.90 4.19 4.71
CA PRO A 187 -29.14 4.33 5.48
C PRO A 187 -29.00 3.93 6.96
N ASP A 188 -28.12 2.97 7.26
CA ASP A 188 -27.85 2.50 8.63
C ASP A 188 -26.86 3.41 9.39
N GLY A 189 -26.39 4.48 8.75
CA GLY A 189 -25.44 5.44 9.28
C GLY A 189 -23.97 5.01 9.14
N GLY A 190 -23.09 5.73 9.84
CA GLY A 190 -21.64 5.48 9.77
C GLY A 190 -20.92 5.70 11.08
N ALA A 191 -19.66 5.28 11.12
CA ALA A 191 -18.79 5.51 12.28
C ALA A 191 -18.68 7.02 12.58
N ARG A 192 -18.78 7.38 13.86
CA ARG A 192 -18.67 8.77 14.33
C ARG A 192 -17.51 8.92 15.31
N LEU A 193 -16.89 10.10 15.29
CA LEU A 193 -15.94 10.49 16.33
C LEU A 193 -16.72 10.86 17.58
N ASN A 194 -16.28 10.32 18.71
CA ASN A 194 -16.77 10.70 20.03
C ASN A 194 -15.74 11.60 20.70
N PHE A 195 -16.18 12.73 21.22
CA PHE A 195 -15.33 13.61 22.02
C PHE A 195 -15.35 13.15 23.48
N LYS A 196 -14.19 13.25 24.11
CA LYS A 196 -14.05 13.10 25.56
C LYS A 196 -13.60 14.42 26.12
N GLU A 197 -14.14 14.76 27.28
CA GLU A 197 -13.77 15.99 27.97
C GLU A 197 -12.28 15.94 28.34
N GLY A 198 -11.55 16.94 27.86
CA GLY A 198 -10.11 17.05 28.00
C GLY A 198 -9.67 18.09 29.02
N THR A 199 -10.60 18.84 29.62
CA THR A 199 -10.29 19.86 30.62
C THR A 199 -9.51 19.25 31.78
N PRO A 200 -8.26 19.69 32.03
CA PRO A 200 -7.50 19.24 33.19
C PRO A 200 -8.23 19.59 34.48
N ALA A 201 -8.33 18.64 35.41
CA ALA A 201 -8.96 18.91 36.69
C ALA A 201 -8.15 19.98 37.46
N PRO A 202 -8.79 21.04 38.00
CA PRO A 202 -8.08 22.15 38.66
C PRO A 202 -7.26 21.72 39.89
N SER A 203 -7.54 20.54 40.45
CA SER A 203 -6.85 19.95 41.60
C SER A 203 -5.58 19.20 41.23
N LEU A 204 -5.31 18.96 39.94
CA LEU A 204 -4.09 18.29 39.51
C LEU A 204 -2.92 19.29 39.52
N PRO A 205 -1.73 18.87 39.97
CA PRO A 205 -0.55 19.71 39.91
C PRO A 205 -0.24 20.07 38.46
N GLN A 206 0.19 21.32 38.24
CA GLN A 206 0.64 21.76 36.93
C GLN A 206 1.87 20.96 36.51
N LEU A 207 1.79 20.33 35.33
CA LEU A 207 2.94 19.69 34.69
C LEU A 207 3.87 20.78 34.15
N THR A 208 5.10 20.82 34.64
CA THR A 208 6.15 21.75 34.19
C THR A 208 7.05 21.16 33.11
N ASP A 209 6.98 19.84 32.92
CA ASP A 209 7.80 19.06 32.02
C ASP A 209 7.05 17.79 31.60
N PHE A 210 7.39 17.25 30.43
CA PHE A 210 6.83 16.01 29.91
C PHE A 210 7.82 15.34 28.97
N THR A 211 7.69 14.02 28.81
CA THR A 211 8.53 13.26 27.86
C THR A 211 8.02 13.48 26.44
N GLN A 212 8.90 13.98 25.57
CA GLN A 212 8.64 14.10 24.13
C GLN A 212 9.50 13.11 23.33
N THR A 213 8.91 12.49 22.31
CA THR A 213 9.66 11.75 21.30
C THR A 213 9.90 12.64 20.08
N VAL A 214 11.16 12.80 19.69
CA VAL A 214 11.55 13.47 18.44
C VAL A 214 11.99 12.39 17.46
N HIS A 215 11.22 12.20 16.39
CA HIS A 215 11.56 11.30 15.28
C HIS A 215 12.18 12.09 14.14
N VAL A 216 13.33 11.64 13.64
CA VAL A 216 14.03 12.26 12.51
C VAL A 216 14.41 11.20 11.49
N GLU A 217 13.97 11.40 10.25
CA GLU A 217 14.37 10.61 9.08
C GLU A 217 14.20 11.46 7.82
N ASN A 218 15.04 11.25 6.80
CA ASN A 218 14.80 11.80 5.47
C ASN A 218 14.98 10.72 4.42
N ASN A 219 13.93 10.31 3.74
CA ASN A 219 13.94 9.19 2.79
C ASN A 219 14.55 9.54 1.43
N ASN A 220 15.81 9.96 1.43
CA ASN A 220 16.50 10.55 0.28
C ASN A 220 17.37 9.57 -0.51
N LEU A 221 17.64 8.37 0.03
CA LEU A 221 18.50 7.38 -0.61
C LEU A 221 17.72 6.10 -0.89
N TYR A 222 17.58 5.74 -2.16
CA TYR A 222 16.95 4.48 -2.55
C TYR A 222 18.01 3.41 -2.86
N SER A 223 17.95 2.25 -2.20
CA SER A 223 18.86 1.11 -2.42
C SER A 223 18.12 -0.12 -2.93
N SER A 224 18.11 -0.31 -4.26
CA SER A 224 17.46 -1.45 -4.92
C SER A 224 18.12 -2.81 -4.67
N ARG A 225 19.36 -2.81 -4.15
CA ARG A 225 20.16 -4.02 -3.92
C ARG A 225 20.02 -4.57 -2.50
N MET A 226 19.11 -4.02 -1.68
CA MET A 226 18.86 -4.55 -0.34
C MET A 226 18.16 -5.91 -0.44
N PRO A 227 18.70 -6.96 0.23
CA PRO A 227 18.02 -8.25 0.30
C PRO A 227 16.68 -8.13 1.05
N ASP A 228 15.72 -9.02 0.73
CA ASP A 228 14.41 -9.12 1.39
C ASP A 228 13.45 -7.95 1.10
N SER A 229 13.26 -7.67 -0.20
CA SER A 229 12.73 -6.40 -0.72
C SER A 229 11.23 -6.13 -0.61
N THR A 230 10.42 -7.13 -0.23
CA THR A 230 8.96 -6.98 -0.26
C THR A 230 8.40 -6.41 1.04
N ASN A 231 9.09 -6.65 2.17
CA ASN A 231 8.63 -6.29 3.51
C ASN A 231 9.62 -5.39 4.29
N ARG A 232 10.70 -4.93 3.66
CA ARG A 232 11.70 -4.03 4.27
C ARG A 232 11.84 -2.74 3.47
N ASP A 233 12.21 -1.67 4.16
CA ASP A 233 12.39 -0.39 3.52
C ASP A 233 13.61 -0.39 2.58
N HIS A 234 13.46 0.30 1.46
CA HIS A 234 14.51 0.56 0.48
C HIS A 234 14.93 2.02 0.48
N LEU A 235 14.19 2.87 1.18
CA LEU A 235 14.51 4.26 1.40
C LEU A 235 15.29 4.39 2.70
N PHE A 236 16.38 5.13 2.64
CA PHE A 236 17.30 5.34 3.73
C PHE A 236 17.59 6.83 3.88
N TRP A 237 17.95 7.21 5.10
CA TRP A 237 18.42 8.56 5.38
C TRP A 237 19.86 8.77 4.96
N LYS A 238 20.77 7.92 5.45
CA LYS A 238 22.20 8.00 5.18
C LYS A 238 22.78 6.59 5.02
N GLN A 239 23.85 6.49 4.25
CA GLN A 239 24.67 5.29 4.14
C GLN A 239 25.96 5.52 4.92
N VAL A 240 26.41 4.51 5.67
CA VAL A 240 27.68 4.51 6.41
C VAL A 240 28.44 3.22 6.08
N GLY A 241 29.74 3.34 5.78
CA GLY A 241 30.63 2.22 5.50
C GLY A 241 31.21 1.60 6.78
N ALA A 242 31.79 0.41 6.65
CA ALA A 242 32.47 -0.23 7.77
C ALA A 242 33.73 0.59 8.15
N GLY A 243 33.79 1.05 9.40
CA GLY A 243 34.89 1.90 9.90
C GLY A 243 34.65 3.40 9.74
N ASP A 244 33.59 3.81 9.04
CA ASP A 244 33.21 5.21 8.89
C ASP A 244 32.31 5.67 10.04
N SER A 245 32.29 6.98 10.30
CA SER A 245 31.34 7.64 11.20
C SER A 245 30.52 8.69 10.45
N LEU A 246 29.33 9.00 10.97
CA LEU A 246 28.46 10.01 10.38
C LEU A 246 27.78 10.85 11.47
N ASP A 247 27.85 12.16 11.32
CA ASP A 247 27.18 13.11 12.20
C ASP A 247 25.72 13.28 11.77
N MET A 248 24.80 13.10 12.72
CA MET A 248 23.35 13.25 12.53
C MET A 248 22.81 14.27 13.54
N PRO A 249 22.84 15.58 13.20
CA PRO A 249 22.39 16.61 14.13
C PRO A 249 20.87 16.52 14.35
N VAL A 250 20.45 16.54 15.61
CA VAL A 250 19.04 16.61 16.03
C VAL A 250 18.84 17.88 16.82
N THR A 251 17.89 18.71 16.40
CA THR A 251 17.53 19.91 17.15
C THR A 251 16.41 19.58 18.13
N LEU A 252 16.63 19.84 19.41
CA LEU A 252 15.64 19.72 20.46
C LEU A 252 15.13 21.11 20.85
N HIS A 253 13.82 21.23 21.00
CA HIS A 253 13.18 22.47 21.46
C HIS A 253 12.62 22.25 22.86
N HIS A 254 12.56 23.32 23.66
CA HIS A 254 11.94 23.32 25.00
C HIS A 254 12.49 22.24 25.94
N VAL A 255 13.82 22.05 25.93
CA VAL A 255 14.49 21.05 26.79
C VAL A 255 14.28 21.44 28.26
N ALA A 256 13.78 20.48 29.04
CA ALA A 256 13.58 20.65 30.48
C ALA A 256 14.91 20.99 31.17
N GLN A 257 14.85 21.88 32.18
CA GLN A 257 16.02 22.29 32.96
C GLN A 257 16.38 21.28 34.06
N THR A 258 15.54 20.28 34.27
CA THR A 258 15.75 19.19 35.23
C THR A 258 16.54 18.05 34.56
N SER A 259 17.45 17.42 35.32
CA SER A 259 18.20 16.27 34.81
C SER A 259 17.28 15.07 34.62
N GLY A 260 17.27 14.48 33.43
CA GLY A 260 16.51 13.28 33.11
C GLY A 260 17.28 12.36 32.15
N ASN A 261 16.86 11.09 32.08
CA ASN A 261 17.43 10.14 31.12
C ASN A 261 16.77 10.33 29.75
N ALA A 262 17.58 10.36 28.69
CA ALA A 262 17.11 10.29 27.31
C ALA A 262 17.42 8.89 26.74
N THR A 263 16.49 8.36 25.93
CA THR A 263 16.73 7.11 25.18
C THR A 263 16.91 7.46 23.71
N VAL A 264 18.07 7.12 23.15
CA VAL A 264 18.32 7.19 21.72
C VAL A 264 18.06 5.82 21.10
N ARG A 265 17.21 5.76 20.08
CA ARG A 265 17.01 4.55 19.27
C ARG A 265 17.50 4.83 17.86
N VAL A 266 18.27 3.90 17.32
CA VAL A 266 18.77 3.97 15.95
C VAL A 266 18.29 2.73 15.23
N MET A 267 17.72 2.91 14.04
CA MET A 267 17.39 1.81 13.15
C MET A 267 18.44 1.74 12.04
N LEU A 268 19.09 0.58 11.90
CA LEU A 268 20.10 0.32 10.88
C LEU A 268 19.69 -0.90 10.06
N GLN A 269 19.93 -0.83 8.76
CA GLN A 269 19.82 -1.97 7.86
C GLN A 269 21.05 -1.99 6.96
N GLY A 270 21.67 -3.15 6.83
CA GLY A 270 22.91 -3.29 6.06
C GLY A 270 22.93 -4.57 5.25
N LYS A 271 23.89 -4.64 4.34
CA LYS A 271 24.27 -5.86 3.63
C LYS A 271 25.78 -5.98 3.67
N THR A 272 26.28 -7.20 3.78
CA THR A 272 27.69 -7.50 3.48
C THR A 272 27.79 -7.86 2.00
N ASN A 273 28.84 -7.39 1.32
CA ASN A 273 29.18 -7.85 -0.03
C ASN A 273 29.97 -9.16 0.05
#